data_AF-A0A106QB39-F1
#
_entry.id   AF-A0A106QB39-F1
#
_cell.length_a   1.000
_cell.length_b   1.000
_cell.length_c   1.000
_cell.angle_alpha   90.00
_cell.angle_beta   90.00
_cell.angle_gamma   90.00
#
_symmetry.space_group_name_H-M   'P 1'
#
loop_
_entity.id
_entity.type
_entity.pdbx_description
1 polymer ?
#
loop_
_entity_poly.entity_id
_entity_poly.type
_entity_poly.pdbx_seq_one_letter_code
_entity_poly.pdbx_strand_id
1 'polypeptide(L)'
;MRQGKAVSQGSHAALAGALSRSYVQDNELRIPLDADVGPWLLGRFTKTVVHVPDEASLLAIHKQAQDAGLPCALIQDAGLTEFKGVPTYTAVAVGPALKEKVDRITGHLPLL
;
A
#
# COMPACT_ATOMS: atom_id res chain seq x y z
N MET A 1 11.95 7.48 -9.49
CA MET A 1 12.71 7.08 -8.29
C MET A 1 13.81 6.11 -8.69
N ARG A 2 14.97 6.08 -8.00
CA ARG A 2 15.94 5.00 -8.21
C ARG A 2 15.36 3.67 -7.70
N GLN A 3 15.84 2.54 -8.23
CA GLN A 3 15.31 1.21 -7.91
C GLN A 3 15.25 0.95 -6.39
N GLY A 4 16.34 1.22 -5.66
CA GLY A 4 16.36 1.02 -4.19
C GLY A 4 15.33 1.89 -3.45
N LYS A 5 15.10 3.12 -3.91
CA LYS A 5 14.05 3.99 -3.35
C LYS A 5 12.67 3.43 -3.64
N ALA A 6 12.39 2.99 -4.86
CA ALA A 6 11.12 2.37 -5.21
C ALA A 6 10.82 1.13 -4.33
N VAL A 7 11.81 0.26 -4.12
CA VAL A 7 11.70 -0.90 -3.21
C VAL A 7 11.37 -0.47 -1.78
N SER A 8 12.08 0.53 -1.25
CA SER A 8 11.83 1.06 0.10
C SER A 8 10.41 1.63 0.23
N GLN A 9 9.95 2.44 -0.73
CA GLN A 9 8.62 3.05 -0.66
C GLN A 9 7.49 2.03 -0.84
N GLY A 10 7.66 1.05 -1.74
CA GLY A 10 6.73 -0.06 -1.87
C GLY A 10 6.66 -0.92 -0.60
N SER A 11 7.79 -1.11 0.08
CA SER A 11 7.85 -1.84 1.36
C SER A 11 7.13 -1.08 2.49
N HIS A 12 7.36 0.24 2.59
CA HIS A 12 6.61 1.09 3.53
C HIS A 12 5.11 0.99 3.28
N ALA A 13 4.68 1.09 2.01
CA ALA A 13 3.27 1.03 1.66
C ALA A 13 2.65 -0.32 2.03
N ALA A 14 3.30 -1.44 1.67
CA ALA A 14 2.81 -2.77 1.97
C ALA A 14 2.70 -3.03 3.49
N LEU A 15 3.70 -2.60 4.26
CA LEU A 15 3.67 -2.72 5.73
C LEU A 15 2.59 -1.84 6.34
N ALA A 16 2.50 -0.57 5.95
CA ALA A 16 1.48 0.34 6.47
C ALA A 16 0.06 -0.15 6.13
N GLY A 17 -0.17 -0.67 4.92
CA GLY A 17 -1.45 -1.24 4.52
C GLY A 17 -1.84 -2.45 5.37
N ALA A 18 -0.92 -3.39 5.59
CA ALA A 18 -1.17 -4.56 6.44
C ALA A 18 -1.32 -4.20 7.93
N LEU A 19 -0.45 -3.33 8.45
CA LEU A 19 -0.44 -2.90 9.84
C LEU A 19 -1.61 -1.97 10.17
N SER A 20 -2.30 -1.38 9.19
CA SER A 20 -3.54 -0.62 9.43
C SER A 20 -4.64 -1.46 10.10
N ARG A 21 -4.57 -2.79 9.96
CA ARG A 21 -5.46 -3.76 10.64
C ARG A 21 -4.98 -4.17 12.02
N SER A 22 -3.78 -3.76 12.42
CA SER A 22 -3.21 -4.12 13.71
C SER A 22 -3.79 -3.29 14.86
N TYR A 23 -3.72 -3.83 16.06
CA TYR A 23 -4.03 -3.13 17.29
C TYR A 23 -3.06 -3.56 18.39
N VAL A 24 -2.87 -2.71 19.40
CA VAL A 24 -2.01 -3.02 20.55
C VAL A 24 -2.87 -3.55 21.68
N GLN A 25 -2.50 -4.71 22.22
CA GLN A 25 -3.13 -5.28 23.41
C GLN A 25 -2.05 -6.01 24.22
N ASP A 26 -2.04 -5.83 25.55
CA ASP A 26 -1.11 -6.54 26.46
C ASP A 26 0.38 -6.35 26.11
N ASN A 27 0.77 -5.16 25.64
CA ASN A 27 2.12 -4.86 25.12
C ASN A 27 2.54 -5.69 23.88
N GLU A 28 1.55 -6.22 23.15
CA GLU A 28 1.74 -6.95 21.90
C GLU A 28 1.07 -6.21 20.74
N LEU A 29 1.72 -6.20 19.59
CA LEU A 29 1.09 -5.81 18.33
C LEU A 29 0.37 -7.02 17.74
N ARG A 30 -0.96 -6.96 17.67
CA ARG A 30 -1.80 -8.04 17.16
C ARG A 30 -2.36 -7.67 15.81
N ILE A 31 -2.27 -8.59 14.86
CA ILE A 31 -2.89 -8.46 13.54
C ILE A 31 -3.98 -9.54 13.44
N PRO A 32 -5.28 -9.18 13.41
CA PRO A 32 -6.34 -10.15 13.22
C PRO A 32 -6.17 -10.89 11.89
N LEU A 33 -6.30 -12.21 11.93
CA LEU A 33 -6.38 -13.05 10.73
C LEU A 33 -7.82 -13.08 10.21
N ASP A 34 -8.35 -11.92 9.85
CA ASP A 34 -9.69 -11.79 9.28
C ASP A 34 -9.76 -12.40 7.86
N ALA A 35 -10.94 -12.29 7.24
CA ALA A 35 -11.20 -12.86 5.92
C ALA A 35 -10.30 -12.31 4.80
N ASP A 36 -9.66 -11.14 5.00
CA ASP A 36 -8.73 -10.54 4.05
C ASP A 36 -7.27 -10.86 4.43
N VAL A 37 -6.89 -10.61 5.68
CA VAL A 37 -5.50 -10.75 6.16
C VAL A 37 -5.08 -12.21 6.27
N GLY A 38 -5.92 -13.09 6.82
CA GLY A 38 -5.58 -14.49 7.07
C GLY A 38 -5.17 -15.24 5.80
N PRO A 39 -6.02 -15.29 4.76
CA PRO A 39 -5.70 -15.94 3.50
C PRO A 39 -4.50 -15.33 2.78
N TRP A 40 -4.30 -14.01 2.88
CA TRP A 40 -3.16 -13.35 2.28
C TRP A 40 -1.86 -13.71 3.02
N LEU A 41 -1.81 -13.51 4.33
CA LEU A 41 -0.60 -13.65 5.14
C LEU A 41 -0.16 -15.11 5.27
N LEU A 42 -1.10 -16.04 5.41
CA LEU A 42 -0.81 -17.48 5.53
C LEU A 42 -0.78 -18.22 4.19
N GLY A 43 -1.22 -17.57 3.11
CA GLY A 43 -1.24 -18.13 1.76
C GLY A 43 0.00 -17.74 0.95
N ARG A 44 -0.22 -17.27 -0.28
CA ARG A 44 0.85 -16.90 -1.22
C ARG A 44 1.52 -15.57 -0.89
N PHE A 45 1.00 -14.81 0.07
CA PHE A 45 1.50 -13.49 0.46
C PHE A 45 1.72 -12.53 -0.71
N THR A 46 0.82 -12.63 -1.71
CA THR A 46 0.96 -12.01 -3.03
C THR A 46 0.99 -10.49 -2.93
N LYS A 47 1.86 -9.89 -3.75
CA LYS A 47 1.97 -8.45 -3.97
C LYS A 47 2.16 -8.26 -5.47
N THR A 48 1.37 -7.38 -6.08
CA THR A 48 1.53 -6.98 -7.48
C THR A 48 1.91 -5.52 -7.49
N VAL A 49 3.04 -5.18 -8.11
CA VAL A 49 3.53 -3.81 -8.18
C VAL A 49 3.18 -3.24 -9.55
N VAL A 50 2.36 -2.20 -9.54
CA VAL A 50 1.93 -1.43 -10.72
C VAL A 50 2.44 -0.01 -10.62
N HIS A 51 2.36 0.75 -11.71
CA HIS A 51 2.79 2.14 -11.73
C HIS A 51 1.69 3.10 -12.19
N VAL A 52 1.80 4.35 -11.72
CA VAL A 52 1.00 5.50 -12.13
C VAL A 52 1.94 6.61 -12.63
N PRO A 53 1.49 7.52 -13.52
CA PRO A 53 2.39 8.50 -14.12
C PRO A 53 2.76 9.66 -13.19
N ASP A 54 1.93 9.97 -12.20
CA ASP A 54 2.06 11.16 -11.38
C ASP A 54 1.43 11.04 -9.98
N GLU A 55 1.69 12.04 -9.14
CA GLU A 55 1.20 12.12 -7.77
C GLU A 55 -0.34 12.24 -7.70
N ALA A 56 -0.96 12.97 -8.63
CA ALA A 56 -2.42 13.12 -8.67
C ALA A 56 -3.12 11.78 -8.89
N SER A 57 -2.57 10.95 -9.78
CA SER A 57 -3.02 9.58 -10.02
C SER A 57 -2.84 8.70 -8.79
N LEU A 58 -1.72 8.85 -8.06
CA LEU A 58 -1.48 8.13 -6.81
C LEU A 58 -2.54 8.47 -5.74
N LEU A 59 -2.85 9.76 -5.59
CA LEU A 59 -3.89 10.26 -4.69
C LEU A 59 -5.29 9.77 -5.10
N ALA A 60 -5.57 9.71 -6.40
CA ALA A 60 -6.83 9.19 -6.92
C ALA A 60 -7.01 7.70 -6.59
N ILE A 61 -5.97 6.88 -6.74
CA ILE A 61 -6.00 5.45 -6.35
C ILE A 61 -6.25 5.30 -4.86
N HIS A 62 -5.57 6.09 -4.02
CA HIS A 62 -5.78 6.08 -2.58
C HIS A 62 -7.24 6.43 -2.24
N LYS A 63 -7.78 7.49 -2.83
CA LYS A 63 -9.17 7.90 -2.62
C LYS A 63 -10.16 6.81 -3.04
N GLN A 64 -9.96 6.18 -4.21
CA GLN A 64 -10.82 5.08 -4.67
C GLN A 64 -10.81 3.90 -3.68
N ALA A 65 -9.65 3.59 -3.09
CA ALA A 65 -9.54 2.53 -2.09
C ALA A 65 -10.28 2.87 -0.79
N GLN A 66 -10.17 4.11 -0.33
CA GLN A 66 -10.92 4.62 0.83
C GLN A 66 -12.43 4.58 0.58
N ASP A 67 -12.87 5.09 -0.57
CA ASP A 67 -14.29 5.13 -0.95
C ASP A 67 -14.88 3.70 -1.09
N ALA A 68 -14.05 2.72 -1.49
CA ALA A 68 -14.42 1.30 -1.55
C ALA A 68 -14.32 0.56 -0.20
N GLY A 69 -13.90 1.23 0.87
CA GLY A 69 -13.72 0.64 2.19
C GLY A 69 -12.61 -0.43 2.25
N LEU A 70 -11.63 -0.37 1.34
CA LEU A 70 -10.50 -1.28 1.34
C LEU A 70 -9.38 -0.73 2.23
N PRO A 71 -8.60 -1.60 2.90
CA PRO A 71 -7.36 -1.17 3.53
C PRO A 71 -6.46 -0.50 2.50
N CYS A 72 -5.90 0.64 2.86
CA CYS A 72 -4.95 1.32 2.02
C CYS A 72 -3.99 2.16 2.86
N ALA A 73 -2.82 2.41 2.29
CA ALA A 73 -1.84 3.29 2.90
C ALA A 73 -1.16 4.13 1.83
N LEU A 74 -1.13 5.44 2.05
CA LEU A 74 -0.42 6.40 1.21
C LEU A 74 0.88 6.80 1.91
N ILE A 75 2.00 6.66 1.21
CA ILE A 75 3.33 6.95 1.74
C ILE A 75 3.82 8.31 1.23
N GLN A 76 4.18 9.16 2.18
CA GLN A 76 4.88 10.42 1.91
C GLN A 76 6.34 10.26 2.33
N ASP A 77 7.25 10.39 1.36
CA ASP A 77 8.67 10.45 1.66
C ASP A 77 9.03 11.86 2.14
N ALA A 78 9.83 11.95 3.21
CA ALA A 78 10.27 13.24 3.76
C ALA A 78 11.22 14.03 2.83
N GLY A 79 11.68 13.43 1.73
CA GLY A 79 12.46 14.10 0.71
C GLY A 79 13.94 14.32 1.03
N LEU A 80 14.41 13.81 2.18
CA LEU A 80 15.79 13.99 2.67
C LEU A 80 16.88 13.38 1.76
N THR A 81 16.50 12.59 0.75
CA THR A 81 17.45 11.96 -0.18
C THR A 81 17.18 12.29 -1.65
N GLU A 82 16.02 11.93 -2.20
CA GLU A 82 15.75 12.04 -3.64
C GLU A 82 14.90 13.26 -4.04
N PHE A 83 14.23 13.90 -3.07
CA PHE A 83 13.29 14.99 -3.34
C PHE A 83 13.74 16.33 -2.76
N LYS A 84 15.04 16.49 -2.46
CA LYS A 84 15.66 17.77 -2.05
C LYS A 84 14.94 18.46 -0.89
N GLY A 85 14.48 17.68 0.09
CA GLY A 85 13.75 18.15 1.26
C GLY A 85 12.27 18.48 1.01
N VAL A 86 11.74 18.19 -0.18
CA VAL A 86 10.31 18.35 -0.50
C VAL A 86 9.56 17.07 -0.16
N PRO A 87 8.60 17.10 0.79
CA PRO A 87 7.73 15.96 1.04
C PRO A 87 6.98 15.56 -0.23
N THR A 88 7.04 14.29 -0.62
CA THR A 88 6.50 13.81 -1.90
C THR A 88 5.75 12.50 -1.69
N TYR A 89 4.56 12.34 -2.26
CA TYR A 89 3.88 11.06 -2.20
C TYR A 89 4.46 10.09 -3.22
N THR A 90 4.87 8.92 -2.76
CA THR A 90 5.73 8.02 -3.55
C THR A 90 5.13 6.65 -3.82
N ALA A 91 4.23 6.17 -2.95
CA ALA A 91 3.61 4.86 -3.10
C ALA A 91 2.26 4.81 -2.40
N VAL A 92 1.37 3.96 -2.93
CA VAL A 92 0.10 3.59 -2.31
C VAL A 92 -0.01 2.07 -2.29
N ALA A 93 -0.45 1.52 -1.15
CA ALA A 93 -0.88 0.13 -1.08
C ALA A 93 -2.41 0.07 -1.03
N VAL A 94 -2.97 -0.92 -1.72
CA VAL A 94 -4.40 -1.27 -1.69
C VAL A 94 -4.48 -2.73 -1.28
N GLY A 95 -5.21 -3.01 -0.20
CA GLY A 95 -5.28 -4.31 0.46
C GLY A 95 -4.38 -4.44 1.70
N PRO A 96 -4.31 -5.65 2.29
CA PRO A 96 -4.81 -6.91 1.75
C PRO A 96 -6.34 -6.96 1.65
N ALA A 97 -6.84 -7.55 0.57
CA ALA A 97 -8.25 -7.80 0.31
C ALA A 97 -8.39 -8.85 -0.82
N LEU A 98 -9.61 -9.35 -1.04
CA LEU A 98 -9.92 -10.20 -2.19
C LEU A 98 -9.43 -9.57 -3.51
N LYS A 99 -8.87 -10.41 -4.39
CA LYS A 99 -8.26 -9.99 -5.66
C LYS A 99 -9.23 -9.14 -6.49
N GLU A 100 -10.49 -9.56 -6.58
CA GLU A 100 -11.51 -8.90 -7.39
C GLU A 100 -11.83 -7.49 -6.88
N LYS A 101 -11.70 -7.25 -5.56
CA LYS A 101 -11.89 -5.92 -4.97
C LYS A 101 -10.69 -5.01 -5.28
N VAL A 102 -9.47 -5.53 -5.17
CA VAL A 102 -8.25 -4.78 -5.48
C VAL A 102 -8.16 -4.46 -6.98
N ASP A 103 -8.46 -5.43 -7.84
CA ASP A 103 -8.43 -5.27 -9.30
C ASP A 103 -9.39 -4.20 -9.83
N ARG A 104 -10.53 -3.99 -9.16
CA ARG A 104 -11.46 -2.89 -9.53
C ARG A 104 -10.79 -1.51 -9.44
N ILE A 105 -9.77 -1.38 -8.60
CA ILE A 105 -9.02 -0.14 -8.39
C ILE A 105 -7.74 -0.13 -9.21
N THR A 106 -6.96 -1.22 -9.18
CA THR A 106 -5.60 -1.23 -9.74
C THR A 106 -5.40 -2.14 -10.94
N GLY A 107 -6.39 -2.95 -11.32
CA GLY A 107 -6.24 -4.00 -12.34
C GLY A 107 -6.04 -3.48 -13.77
N HIS A 108 -6.36 -2.21 -14.01
CA HIS A 108 -6.11 -1.53 -15.29
C HIS A 108 -4.74 -0.84 -15.36
N LEU A 109 -4.01 -0.78 -14.24
CA LEU A 109 -2.72 -0.12 -14.17
C LEU A 109 -1.61 -1.03 -14.75
N PRO A 110 -0.64 -0.45 -15.48
CA PRO A 110 0.50 -1.18 -16.00
C PRO A 110 1.41 -1.70 -14.88
N LEU A 111 2.04 -2.86 -15.11
CA LEU A 111 3.09 -3.40 -14.22
C LEU A 111 4.30 -2.47 -14.20
N LEU A 112 4.91 -2.28 -13.02
CA LEU A 112 6.10 -1.44 -12.81
C LEU A 112 7.37 -2.04 -13.45
#